data_AF-A0A3D9GNX2-F1
#
_entry.id   AF-A0A3D9GNX2-F1
#
_cell.length_a   1.000
_cell.length_b   1.000
_cell.length_c   1.000
_cell.angle_alpha   90.00
_cell.angle_beta   90.00
_cell.angle_gamma   90.00
#
_symmetry.space_group_name_H-M   'P 1'
#
loop_
_entity.id
_entity.type
_entity.pdbx_description
1 polymer ?
#
loop_
_entity_poly.entity_id
_entity_poly.type
_entity_poly.pdbx_seq_one_letter_code
_entity_poly.pdbx_strand_id
1 'polypeptide(L)'
;MIQVSEARHKQLKFIGLTEKDLEILRTHQPVFSKVVDEVVDHFYRHITSEPELMRIIERKTTIDRLKTTQREYWMSLAEGVIDEPFLEKRIAIGLVHSRVGLNTDYYLGSYMVYLDIAVELFKKAIPDRWIEVIHPLTKMFNLDSQLVLEAYDMKEKEKIQELADEREQVLRAVTEVVQQLTGMIAELNESAGQIAETAKVTAASQDLAHSLMDELQEDVTQIENMGGLIKGIADQTHLLGLNAAIEAAHAGDSGRGFAVVAGEVRKLAAHSREALETIQDKVSGIMVRLESVQQETRQTSVHARAQAESSQELAAFVKTIEKLTLDLAEIQNHQ
;
A
#
# COMPACT_ATOMS: atom_id res chain seq x y z
N MET A 1 -28.96 -50.69 -17.57
CA MET A 1 -29.25 -49.81 -18.70
C MET A 1 -28.29 -48.63 -18.64
N ILE A 2 -27.56 -48.38 -19.73
CA ILE A 2 -26.62 -47.27 -19.83
C ILE A 2 -27.27 -46.15 -20.66
N GLN A 3 -27.44 -44.97 -20.06
CA GLN A 3 -28.03 -43.79 -20.70
C GLN A 3 -27.18 -42.54 -20.39
N VAL A 4 -26.09 -42.36 -21.14
CA VAL A 4 -25.11 -41.30 -20.89
C VAL A 4 -24.68 -40.62 -22.18
N SER A 5 -24.04 -39.47 -22.06
CA SER A 5 -23.43 -38.75 -23.19
C SER A 5 -22.39 -39.58 -23.96
N GLU A 6 -22.08 -39.18 -25.19
CA GLU A 6 -21.11 -39.88 -26.05
C GLU A 6 -19.71 -39.99 -25.39
N ALA A 7 -19.28 -38.94 -24.69
CA ALA A 7 -18.00 -38.93 -23.97
C ALA A 7 -17.99 -39.98 -22.85
N ARG A 8 -19.06 -40.06 -22.05
CA ARG A 8 -19.22 -41.07 -20.99
C ARG A 8 -19.31 -42.47 -21.57
N HIS A 9 -19.97 -42.65 -22.72
CA HIS A 9 -19.97 -43.94 -23.41
C HIS A 9 -18.55 -44.41 -23.81
N LYS A 10 -17.68 -43.50 -24.28
CA LYS A 10 -16.27 -43.83 -24.58
C LYS A 10 -15.52 -44.26 -23.32
N GLN A 11 -15.73 -43.57 -22.20
CA GLN A 11 -15.15 -43.92 -20.90
C GLN A 11 -15.58 -45.32 -20.44
N LEU A 12 -16.89 -45.61 -20.45
CA LEU A 12 -17.44 -46.92 -20.08
C LEU A 12 -16.92 -48.05 -20.98
N LYS A 13 -16.82 -47.78 -22.29
CA LYS A 13 -16.25 -48.72 -23.27
C LYS A 13 -14.78 -49.02 -22.98
N PHE A 14 -14.00 -48.02 -22.59
CA PHE A 14 -12.57 -48.19 -22.29
C PHE A 14 -12.33 -49.13 -21.10
N ILE A 15 -13.12 -48.98 -20.03
CA ILE A 15 -13.04 -49.87 -18.85
C ILE A 15 -13.80 -51.20 -19.03
N GLY A 16 -14.45 -51.38 -20.18
CA GLY A 16 -15.22 -52.58 -20.50
C GLY A 16 -16.46 -52.79 -19.62
N LEU A 17 -17.07 -51.72 -19.11
CA LEU A 17 -18.31 -51.78 -18.33
C LEU A 17 -19.52 -51.79 -19.28
N THR A 18 -20.22 -52.91 -19.31
CA THR A 18 -21.29 -53.20 -20.28
C THR A 18 -22.66 -53.34 -19.61
N GLU A 19 -23.73 -53.33 -20.41
CA GLU A 19 -25.08 -53.60 -19.87
C GLU A 19 -25.20 -54.99 -19.24
N LYS A 20 -24.42 -55.97 -19.73
CA LYS A 20 -24.36 -57.32 -19.14
C LYS A 20 -23.76 -57.28 -17.73
N ASP A 21 -22.72 -56.48 -17.51
CA ASP A 21 -22.14 -56.29 -16.18
C ASP A 21 -23.19 -55.68 -15.22
N LEU A 22 -23.94 -54.68 -15.68
CA LEU A 22 -25.01 -54.06 -14.90
C LEU A 22 -26.17 -55.03 -14.60
N GLU A 23 -26.52 -55.90 -15.55
CA GLU A 23 -27.54 -56.93 -15.34
C GLU A 23 -27.10 -57.99 -14.32
N ILE A 24 -25.82 -58.37 -14.33
CA ILE A 24 -25.25 -59.28 -13.33
C ILE A 24 -25.34 -58.64 -11.94
N LEU A 25 -24.93 -57.38 -11.79
CA LEU A 25 -25.02 -56.66 -10.52
C LEU A 25 -26.47 -56.57 -10.01
N ARG A 26 -27.40 -56.19 -10.90
CA ARG A 26 -28.84 -56.10 -10.59
C ARG A 26 -29.45 -57.42 -10.14
N THR A 27 -29.16 -58.50 -10.86
CA THR A 27 -29.69 -59.84 -10.52
C THR A 27 -29.16 -60.32 -9.16
N HIS A 28 -27.97 -59.87 -8.75
CA HIS A 28 -27.37 -60.21 -7.46
C HIS A 28 -27.65 -59.18 -6.35
N GLN A 29 -28.50 -58.18 -6.59
CA GLN A 29 -28.91 -57.19 -5.57
C GLN A 29 -29.38 -57.83 -4.23
N PRO A 30 -30.09 -58.97 -4.20
CA PRO A 30 -30.42 -59.64 -2.93
C PRO A 30 -29.18 -60.10 -2.14
N VAL A 31 -28.08 -60.43 -2.81
CA VAL A 31 -26.80 -60.77 -2.16
C VAL A 31 -26.14 -59.51 -1.60
N PHE A 32 -26.14 -58.40 -2.36
CA PHE A 32 -25.65 -57.10 -1.88
C PHE A 32 -26.38 -56.68 -0.59
N SER A 33 -27.71 -56.83 -0.55
CA SER A 33 -28.51 -56.52 0.65
C SER A 33 -28.20 -57.43 1.84
N LYS A 34 -27.77 -58.67 1.63
CA LYS A 34 -27.40 -59.59 2.72
C LYS A 34 -26.04 -59.25 3.32
N VAL A 35 -25.12 -58.71 2.53
CA VAL A 35 -23.73 -58.43 2.97
C VAL A 35 -23.51 -56.97 3.35
N VAL A 36 -24.42 -56.06 3.01
CA VAL A 36 -24.23 -54.59 3.15
C VAL A 36 -23.86 -54.15 4.57
N ASP A 37 -24.48 -54.72 5.61
CA ASP A 37 -24.18 -54.38 7.00
C ASP A 37 -22.75 -54.77 7.37
N GLU A 38 -22.34 -55.99 7.03
CA GLU A 38 -20.99 -56.49 7.30
C GLU A 38 -19.95 -55.70 6.49
N VAL A 39 -20.24 -55.37 5.22
CA VAL A 39 -19.37 -54.53 4.39
C VAL A 39 -19.10 -53.18 5.05
N VAL A 40 -20.16 -52.47 5.41
CA VAL A 40 -20.07 -51.12 5.97
C VAL A 40 -19.41 -51.14 7.35
N ASP A 41 -19.74 -52.13 8.19
CA ASP A 41 -19.10 -52.25 9.50
C ASP A 41 -17.61 -52.61 9.40
N HIS A 42 -17.21 -53.47 8.46
CA HIS A 42 -15.80 -53.78 8.19
C HIS A 42 -15.07 -52.53 7.68
N PHE A 43 -15.68 -51.81 6.74
CA PHE A 43 -15.11 -50.59 6.19
C PHE A 43 -14.83 -49.56 7.29
N TYR A 44 -15.82 -49.25 8.13
CA TYR A 44 -15.60 -48.26 9.20
C TYR A 44 -14.65 -48.74 10.29
N ARG A 45 -14.53 -50.05 10.54
CA ARG A 45 -13.45 -50.55 11.42
C ARG A 45 -12.06 -50.23 10.88
N HIS A 46 -11.87 -50.33 9.57
CA HIS A 46 -10.64 -49.89 8.92
C HIS A 46 -10.47 -48.36 8.98
N ILE A 47 -11.51 -47.59 8.67
CA ILE A 47 -11.42 -46.11 8.73
C ILE A 47 -11.09 -45.62 10.15
N THR A 48 -11.61 -46.29 11.20
CA THR A 48 -11.32 -45.92 12.59
C THR A 48 -9.88 -46.20 13.02
N SER A 49 -9.10 -47.00 12.27
CA SER A 49 -7.68 -47.18 12.58
C SER A 49 -6.82 -46.01 12.12
N GLU A 50 -7.34 -45.12 11.27
CA GLU A 50 -6.61 -43.97 10.72
C GLU A 50 -6.96 -42.66 11.47
N PRO A 51 -6.04 -42.12 12.30
CA PRO A 51 -6.33 -40.95 13.13
C PRO A 51 -6.66 -39.69 12.32
N GLU A 52 -6.11 -39.56 11.11
CA GLU A 52 -6.40 -38.44 10.22
C GLU A 52 -7.85 -38.45 9.73
N LEU A 53 -8.35 -39.62 9.33
CA LEU A 53 -9.73 -39.78 8.86
C LEU A 53 -10.72 -39.56 10.01
N MET A 54 -10.40 -40.04 11.21
CA MET A 54 -11.21 -39.80 12.41
C MET A 54 -11.36 -38.32 12.74
N ARG A 55 -10.27 -37.53 12.64
CA ARG A 55 -10.34 -36.08 12.83
C ARG A 55 -11.28 -35.39 11.83
N ILE A 56 -11.31 -35.84 10.58
CA ILE A 56 -12.22 -35.30 9.56
C ILE A 56 -13.68 -35.63 9.92
N ILE A 57 -13.95 -36.88 10.29
CA ILE A 57 -15.28 -37.37 10.64
C ILE A 57 -15.81 -36.61 11.86
N GLU A 58 -15.10 -36.62 12.99
CA GLU A 58 -15.52 -36.02 14.25
C GLU A 58 -15.84 -34.51 14.12
N ARG A 59 -15.14 -33.81 13.23
CA ARG A 59 -15.37 -32.38 12.95
C ARG A 59 -16.62 -32.11 12.13
N LYS A 60 -17.08 -33.07 11.31
CA LYS A 60 -18.10 -32.81 10.27
C LYS A 60 -19.37 -33.63 10.44
N THR A 61 -19.32 -34.81 11.08
CA THR A 61 -20.44 -35.77 11.14
C THR A 61 -20.17 -36.88 12.18
N THR A 62 -20.99 -37.91 12.21
CA THR A 62 -20.81 -39.12 13.03
C THR A 62 -20.67 -40.37 12.16
N ILE A 63 -20.00 -41.40 12.69
CA ILE A 63 -19.88 -42.70 12.02
C ILE A 63 -21.25 -43.31 11.75
N ASP A 64 -22.19 -43.27 12.69
CA ASP A 64 -23.51 -43.88 12.50
C ASP A 64 -24.27 -43.29 11.32
N ARG A 65 -24.23 -41.96 11.18
CA ARG A 65 -24.84 -41.27 10.04
C ARG A 65 -24.13 -41.63 8.74
N LEU A 66 -22.80 -41.69 8.76
CA LEU A 66 -22.01 -42.07 7.60
C LEU A 66 -22.27 -43.52 7.17
N LYS A 67 -22.39 -44.45 8.12
CA LYS A 67 -22.76 -45.84 7.85
C LYS A 67 -24.08 -45.92 7.09
N THR A 68 -25.10 -45.15 7.46
CA THR A 68 -26.37 -45.10 6.72
C THR A 68 -26.16 -44.69 5.27
N THR A 69 -25.47 -43.57 5.02
CA THR A 69 -25.20 -43.11 3.65
C THR A 69 -24.32 -44.08 2.86
N GLN A 70 -23.43 -44.81 3.54
CA GLN A 70 -22.55 -45.78 2.91
C GLN A 70 -23.28 -47.06 2.52
N ARG A 71 -24.31 -47.47 3.27
CA ARG A 71 -25.23 -48.56 2.86
C ARG A 71 -25.98 -48.19 1.59
N GLU A 72 -26.51 -46.97 1.53
CA GLU A 72 -27.19 -46.46 0.33
C GLU A 72 -26.25 -46.43 -0.87
N TYR A 73 -25.01 -45.95 -0.69
CA TYR A 73 -23.97 -45.99 -1.71
C TYR A 73 -23.73 -47.43 -2.20
N TRP A 74 -23.51 -48.36 -1.28
CA TRP A 74 -23.25 -49.76 -1.62
C TRP A 74 -24.39 -50.38 -2.44
N MET A 75 -25.64 -50.17 -2.00
CA MET A 75 -26.81 -50.68 -2.70
C MET A 75 -26.97 -50.06 -4.09
N SER A 76 -26.59 -48.78 -4.26
CA SER A 76 -26.66 -48.12 -5.56
C SER A 76 -25.73 -48.72 -6.62
N LEU A 77 -24.67 -49.43 -6.22
CA LEU A 77 -23.79 -50.14 -7.16
C LEU A 77 -24.49 -51.33 -7.84
N ALA A 78 -25.57 -51.84 -7.25
CA ALA A 78 -26.34 -52.98 -7.74
C ALA A 78 -27.70 -52.61 -8.32
N GLU A 79 -27.97 -51.32 -8.59
CA GLU A 79 -29.22 -50.88 -9.24
C GLU A 79 -29.29 -51.27 -10.72
N GLY A 80 -28.12 -51.45 -11.36
CA GLY A 80 -28.01 -51.86 -12.76
C GLY A 80 -28.33 -50.74 -13.76
N VAL A 81 -28.29 -49.48 -13.33
CA VAL A 81 -28.49 -48.29 -14.16
C VAL A 81 -27.29 -47.37 -14.02
N ILE A 82 -26.80 -46.85 -15.16
CA ILE A 82 -25.84 -45.75 -15.20
C ILE A 82 -26.43 -44.72 -16.14
N ASP A 83 -26.91 -43.62 -15.58
CA ASP A 83 -27.45 -42.46 -16.28
C ASP A 83 -26.75 -41.17 -15.79
N GLU A 84 -27.06 -40.04 -16.41
CA GLU A 84 -26.47 -38.75 -16.00
C GLU A 84 -26.73 -38.42 -14.51
N PRO A 85 -27.94 -38.60 -13.95
CA PRO A 85 -28.17 -38.42 -12.51
C PRO A 85 -27.26 -39.30 -11.61
N PHE A 86 -27.02 -40.56 -11.98
CA PHE A 86 -26.07 -41.41 -11.27
C PHE A 86 -24.66 -40.81 -11.28
N LEU A 87 -24.18 -40.37 -12.44
CA LEU A 87 -22.84 -39.79 -12.61
C LEU A 87 -22.70 -38.46 -11.84
N GLU A 88 -23.68 -37.56 -11.96
CA GLU A 88 -23.72 -36.29 -11.25
C GLU A 88 -23.67 -36.49 -9.74
N LYS A 89 -24.41 -37.47 -9.21
CA LYS A 89 -24.39 -37.82 -7.79
C LYS A 89 -22.99 -38.26 -7.35
N ARG A 90 -22.27 -39.05 -8.15
CA ARG A 90 -20.90 -39.50 -7.84
C ARG A 90 -19.90 -38.34 -7.83
N ILE A 91 -19.97 -37.46 -8.83
CA ILE A 91 -19.15 -36.25 -8.89
C ILE A 91 -19.43 -35.35 -7.68
N ALA A 92 -20.71 -35.14 -7.33
CA ALA A 92 -21.10 -34.34 -6.17
C ALA A 92 -20.54 -34.90 -4.85
N ILE A 93 -20.52 -36.23 -4.68
CA ILE A 93 -19.89 -36.88 -3.52
C ILE A 93 -18.37 -36.62 -3.53
N GLY A 94 -17.71 -36.72 -4.69
CA GLY A 94 -16.29 -36.37 -4.84
C GLY A 94 -15.99 -34.93 -4.40
N LEU A 95 -16.81 -33.97 -4.83
CA LEU A 95 -16.70 -32.56 -4.45
C LEU A 95 -16.88 -32.36 -2.93
N VAL A 96 -17.80 -33.09 -2.28
CA VAL A 96 -17.99 -33.02 -0.83
C VAL A 96 -16.73 -33.49 -0.10
N HIS A 97 -16.14 -34.61 -0.51
CA HIS A 97 -14.91 -35.13 0.09
C HIS A 97 -13.73 -34.17 -0.11
N SER A 98 -13.60 -33.62 -1.32
CA SER A 98 -12.59 -32.59 -1.60
C SER A 98 -12.79 -31.36 -0.72
N ARG A 99 -14.04 -30.96 -0.46
CA ARG A 99 -14.37 -29.81 0.41
C ARG A 99 -14.03 -30.05 1.89
N VAL A 100 -14.20 -31.27 2.39
CA VAL A 100 -13.84 -31.60 3.79
C VAL A 100 -12.34 -31.86 3.99
N GLY A 101 -11.58 -31.88 2.88
CA GLY A 101 -10.13 -32.06 2.88
C GLY A 101 -9.70 -33.52 2.98
N LEU A 102 -10.50 -34.45 2.47
CA LEU A 102 -10.07 -35.85 2.34
C LEU A 102 -8.99 -35.93 1.25
N ASN A 103 -7.83 -36.51 1.57
CA ASN A 103 -6.79 -36.75 0.57
C ASN A 103 -7.24 -37.86 -0.41
N THR A 104 -6.94 -37.68 -1.69
CA THR A 104 -7.14 -38.67 -2.76
C THR A 104 -6.51 -40.02 -2.44
N ASP A 105 -5.41 -40.07 -1.68
CA ASP A 105 -4.75 -41.32 -1.29
C ASP A 105 -5.70 -42.24 -0.50
N TYR A 106 -6.36 -41.69 0.53
CA TYR A 106 -7.33 -42.43 1.33
C TYR A 106 -8.62 -42.70 0.58
N TYR A 107 -9.07 -41.76 -0.26
CA TYR A 107 -10.27 -41.97 -1.06
C TYR A 107 -10.05 -43.12 -2.05
N LEU A 108 -9.01 -43.07 -2.87
CA LEU A 108 -8.70 -44.13 -3.84
C LEU A 108 -8.39 -45.46 -3.14
N GLY A 109 -7.66 -45.42 -2.03
CA GLY A 109 -7.40 -46.59 -1.19
C GLY A 109 -8.68 -47.24 -0.66
N SER A 110 -9.72 -46.46 -0.36
CA SER A 110 -11.00 -46.98 0.15
C SER A 110 -11.66 -47.98 -0.81
N TYR A 111 -11.47 -47.83 -2.13
CA TYR A 111 -12.00 -48.78 -3.11
C TYR A 111 -11.31 -50.15 -3.02
N MET A 112 -10.01 -50.19 -2.69
CA MET A 112 -9.30 -51.46 -2.45
C MET A 112 -9.82 -52.12 -1.16
N VAL A 113 -10.03 -51.33 -0.10
CA VAL A 113 -10.63 -51.82 1.14
C VAL A 113 -12.03 -52.41 0.90
N TYR A 114 -12.86 -51.72 0.12
CA TYR A 114 -14.17 -52.26 -0.29
C TYR A 114 -14.04 -53.55 -1.08
N LEU A 115 -13.10 -53.63 -2.01
CA LEU A 115 -12.93 -54.80 -2.86
C LEU A 115 -12.46 -56.02 -2.06
N ASP A 116 -11.53 -55.86 -1.13
CA ASP A 116 -11.06 -56.93 -0.24
C ASP A 116 -12.20 -57.48 0.62
N ILE A 117 -12.96 -56.59 1.25
CA ILE A 117 -14.14 -56.96 2.05
C ILE A 117 -15.18 -57.66 1.17
N ALA A 118 -15.45 -57.12 -0.03
CA ALA A 118 -16.40 -57.71 -0.96
C ALA A 118 -15.99 -59.14 -1.34
N VAL A 119 -14.73 -59.34 -1.72
CA VAL A 119 -14.23 -60.66 -2.12
C VAL A 119 -14.46 -61.70 -1.02
N GLU A 120 -14.16 -61.38 0.24
CA GLU A 120 -14.39 -62.28 1.36
C GLU A 120 -15.87 -62.62 1.58
N LEU A 121 -16.74 -61.62 1.54
CA LEU A 121 -18.16 -61.80 1.82
C LEU A 121 -18.91 -62.47 0.68
N PHE A 122 -18.61 -62.12 -0.58
CA PHE A 122 -19.22 -62.78 -1.73
C PHE A 122 -18.74 -64.23 -1.88
N LYS A 123 -17.48 -64.55 -1.56
CA LYS A 123 -17.00 -65.94 -1.48
C LYS A 123 -17.83 -66.79 -0.52
N LYS A 124 -18.25 -66.22 0.63
CA LYS A 124 -19.11 -66.92 1.59
C LYS A 124 -20.55 -67.00 1.12
N ALA A 125 -21.09 -65.92 0.55
CA ALA A 125 -22.50 -65.82 0.18
C ALA A 125 -22.86 -66.61 -1.10
N ILE A 126 -21.95 -66.65 -2.08
CA ILE A 126 -22.12 -67.33 -3.39
C ILE A 126 -20.80 -68.01 -3.85
N PRO A 127 -20.36 -69.10 -3.20
CA PRO A 127 -19.03 -69.69 -3.39
C PRO A 127 -18.66 -70.06 -4.84
N ASP A 128 -19.63 -70.48 -5.65
CA ASP A 128 -19.37 -70.91 -7.04
C ASP A 128 -19.47 -69.76 -8.06
N ARG A 129 -20.00 -68.59 -7.65
CA ARG A 129 -20.36 -67.50 -8.56
C ARG A 129 -19.84 -66.12 -8.14
N TRP A 130 -19.10 -66.01 -7.03
CA TRP A 130 -18.60 -64.73 -6.53
C TRP A 130 -17.75 -63.96 -7.56
N ILE A 131 -16.97 -64.68 -8.38
CA ILE A 131 -16.16 -64.09 -9.46
C ILE A 131 -17.03 -63.34 -10.47
N GLU A 132 -18.21 -63.87 -10.79
CA GLU A 132 -19.14 -63.24 -11.73
C GLU A 132 -19.58 -61.85 -11.27
N VAL A 133 -19.66 -61.63 -9.96
CA VAL A 133 -20.08 -60.35 -9.35
C VAL A 133 -18.91 -59.42 -9.11
N ILE A 134 -17.76 -59.95 -8.66
CA ILE A 134 -16.59 -59.13 -8.32
C ILE A 134 -16.00 -58.43 -9.56
N HIS A 135 -16.01 -59.05 -10.74
CA HIS A 135 -15.51 -58.40 -11.96
C HIS A 135 -16.31 -57.14 -12.34
N PRO A 136 -17.65 -57.20 -12.51
CA PRO A 136 -18.51 -56.02 -12.67
C PRO A 136 -18.34 -54.98 -11.56
N LEU A 137 -18.28 -55.42 -10.29
CA LEU A 137 -18.11 -54.52 -9.14
C LEU A 137 -16.78 -53.76 -9.19
N THR A 138 -15.70 -54.43 -9.61
CA THR A 138 -14.38 -53.79 -9.78
C THR A 138 -14.42 -52.71 -10.86
N LYS A 139 -15.13 -52.96 -11.97
CA LYS A 139 -15.34 -51.95 -13.02
C LYS A 139 -16.17 -50.76 -12.51
N MET A 140 -17.18 -51.00 -11.68
CA MET A 140 -17.96 -49.94 -11.02
C MET A 140 -17.09 -49.08 -10.10
N PHE A 141 -16.24 -49.69 -9.26
CA PHE A 141 -15.30 -48.94 -8.42
C PHE A 141 -14.28 -48.15 -9.24
N ASN A 142 -13.82 -48.70 -10.36
CA ASN A 142 -12.93 -47.98 -11.25
C ASN A 142 -13.63 -46.77 -11.89
N LEU A 143 -14.89 -46.90 -12.33
CA LEU A 143 -15.69 -45.77 -12.82
C LEU A 143 -15.84 -44.70 -11.73
N ASP A 144 -16.26 -45.09 -10.53
CA ASP A 144 -16.43 -44.17 -9.39
C ASP A 144 -15.11 -43.43 -9.08
N SER A 145 -13.98 -44.15 -9.09
CA SER A 145 -12.64 -43.55 -8.88
C SER A 145 -12.33 -42.47 -9.92
N GLN A 146 -12.66 -42.70 -11.20
CA GLN A 146 -12.44 -41.71 -12.26
C GLN A 146 -13.31 -40.47 -12.08
N LEU A 147 -14.58 -40.64 -11.68
CA LEU A 147 -15.50 -39.52 -11.42
C LEU A 147 -15.08 -38.69 -10.19
N VAL A 148 -14.53 -39.35 -9.17
CA VAL A 148 -13.97 -38.66 -8.01
C VAL A 148 -12.73 -37.87 -8.41
N LEU A 149 -11.80 -38.43 -9.19
CA LEU A 149 -10.65 -37.68 -9.68
C LEU A 149 -11.06 -36.48 -10.52
N GLU A 150 -12.05 -36.64 -11.41
CA GLU A 150 -12.64 -35.54 -12.16
C GLU A 150 -13.16 -34.41 -11.25
N ALA A 151 -13.83 -34.75 -10.15
CA ALA A 151 -14.30 -33.76 -9.17
C ALA A 151 -13.15 -33.00 -8.48
N TYR A 152 -12.02 -33.66 -8.19
CA TYR A 152 -10.85 -32.99 -7.61
C TYR A 152 -10.16 -32.09 -8.63
N ASP A 153 -9.99 -32.56 -9.87
CA ASP A 153 -9.42 -31.78 -10.97
C ASP A 153 -10.24 -30.52 -11.28
N MET A 154 -11.58 -30.62 -11.25
CA MET A 154 -12.47 -29.47 -11.43
C MET A 154 -12.20 -28.39 -10.37
N LYS A 155 -12.13 -28.78 -9.10
CA LYS A 155 -11.86 -27.84 -8.00
C LYS A 155 -10.46 -27.23 -8.08
N GLU A 156 -9.46 -28.02 -8.50
CA GLU A 156 -8.11 -27.49 -8.69
C GLU A 156 -8.05 -26.47 -9.82
N LYS A 157 -8.75 -26.73 -10.94
CA LYS A 157 -8.90 -25.76 -12.04
C LYS A 157 -9.61 -24.49 -11.62
N GLU A 158 -10.69 -24.60 -10.85
CA GLU A 158 -11.39 -23.42 -10.28
C GLU A 158 -10.43 -22.57 -9.43
N LYS A 159 -9.66 -23.21 -8.55
CA LYS A 159 -8.67 -22.51 -7.72
C LYS A 159 -7.56 -21.86 -8.54
N ILE A 160 -7.09 -22.51 -9.61
CA ILE A 160 -6.09 -21.93 -10.51
C ILE A 160 -6.67 -20.70 -11.23
N GLN A 161 -7.94 -20.74 -11.64
CA GLN A 161 -8.61 -19.61 -12.27
C GLN A 161 -8.77 -18.44 -11.29
N GLU A 162 -9.21 -18.71 -10.05
CA GLU A 162 -9.30 -17.68 -8.99
C GLU A 162 -7.94 -17.01 -8.75
N LEU A 163 -6.86 -17.79 -8.64
CA LEU A 163 -5.51 -17.25 -8.47
C LEU A 163 -5.02 -16.45 -9.69
N ALA A 164 -5.42 -16.84 -10.91
CA ALA A 164 -5.10 -16.11 -12.12
C ALA A 164 -5.83 -14.75 -12.18
N ASP A 165 -7.11 -14.74 -11.82
CA ASP A 165 -7.93 -13.52 -11.77
C ASP A 165 -7.41 -12.55 -10.69
N GLU A 166 -7.06 -13.06 -9.50
CA GLU A 166 -6.42 -12.27 -8.43
C GLU A 166 -5.09 -11.68 -8.90
N ARG A 167 -4.25 -12.47 -9.58
CA ARG A 167 -2.97 -11.99 -10.15
C ARG A 167 -3.21 -10.87 -11.16
N GLU A 168 -4.20 -10.99 -12.04
CA GLU A 168 -4.53 -9.94 -13.02
C GLU A 168 -4.97 -8.65 -12.33
N GLN A 169 -5.80 -8.74 -11.29
CA GLN A 169 -6.22 -7.57 -10.52
C GLN A 169 -5.03 -6.87 -9.85
N VAL A 170 -4.10 -7.63 -9.25
CA VAL A 170 -2.89 -7.06 -8.66
C VAL A 170 -2.03 -6.36 -9.72
N LEU A 171 -1.84 -6.96 -10.90
CA LEU A 171 -1.07 -6.33 -11.98
C LEU A 171 -1.70 -5.02 -12.47
N ARG A 172 -3.03 -4.96 -12.58
CA ARG A 172 -3.74 -3.72 -12.91
C ARG A 172 -3.53 -2.66 -11.84
N ALA A 173 -3.69 -3.02 -10.56
CA ALA A 173 -3.48 -2.10 -9.45
C ALA A 173 -2.04 -1.56 -9.40
N VAL A 174 -1.04 -2.41 -9.62
CA VAL A 174 0.37 -1.98 -9.71
C VAL A 174 0.57 -1.02 -10.88
N THR A 175 -0.07 -1.24 -12.02
CA THR A 175 0.01 -0.35 -13.19
C THR A 175 -0.54 1.05 -12.88
N GLU A 176 -1.68 1.13 -12.20
CA GLU A 176 -2.26 2.41 -11.77
C GLU A 176 -1.33 3.15 -10.81
N VAL A 177 -0.73 2.45 -9.85
CA VAL A 177 0.23 3.03 -8.89
C VAL A 177 1.48 3.55 -9.61
N VAL A 178 2.03 2.81 -10.58
CA VAL A 178 3.19 3.23 -11.39
C VAL A 178 2.88 4.50 -12.20
N GLN A 179 1.69 4.60 -12.79
CA GLN A 179 1.26 5.81 -13.51
C GLN A 179 1.12 7.02 -12.59
N GLN A 180 0.50 6.83 -11.42
CA GLN A 180 0.38 7.89 -10.40
C GLN A 180 1.75 8.35 -9.90
N LEU A 181 2.68 7.42 -9.64
CA LEU A 181 4.06 7.73 -9.25
C LEU A 181 4.76 8.57 -10.32
N THR A 182 4.62 8.19 -11.60
CA THR A 182 5.21 8.94 -12.71
C THR A 182 4.71 10.39 -12.76
N GLY A 183 3.41 10.62 -12.53
CA GLY A 183 2.85 11.96 -12.43
C GLY A 183 3.41 12.77 -11.25
N MET A 184 3.46 12.15 -10.06
CA MET A 184 4.00 12.80 -8.86
C MET A 184 5.49 13.15 -8.99
N ILE A 185 6.30 12.30 -9.66
CA ILE A 185 7.72 12.58 -9.95
C ILE A 185 7.85 13.85 -10.80
N ALA A 186 7.01 14.01 -11.83
CA ALA A 186 7.04 15.19 -12.69
C ALA A 186 6.71 16.47 -11.91
N GLU A 187 5.65 16.44 -11.09
CA GLU A 187 5.25 17.57 -10.23
C GLU A 187 6.33 17.94 -9.19
N LEU A 188 6.96 16.92 -8.57
CA LEU A 188 8.04 17.14 -7.62
C LEU A 188 9.27 17.76 -8.28
N ASN A 189 9.62 17.33 -9.50
CA ASN A 189 10.76 17.88 -10.23
C ASN A 189 10.54 19.35 -10.61
N GLU A 190 9.33 19.69 -11.06
CA GLU A 190 8.95 21.08 -11.35
C GLU A 190 9.00 21.92 -10.07
N SER A 191 8.41 21.43 -8.98
CA SER A 191 8.40 22.10 -7.68
C SER A 191 9.83 22.32 -7.14
N ALA A 192 10.71 21.33 -7.27
CA ALA A 192 12.12 21.46 -6.91
C ALA A 192 12.77 22.60 -7.70
N GLY A 193 12.58 22.61 -9.02
CA GLY A 193 13.10 23.64 -9.91
C GLY A 193 12.64 25.05 -9.52
N GLN A 194 11.34 25.22 -9.24
CA GLN A 194 10.76 26.49 -8.80
C GLN A 194 11.32 26.96 -7.45
N ILE A 195 11.50 26.04 -6.50
CA ILE A 195 12.09 26.32 -5.19
C ILE A 195 13.55 26.78 -5.34
N ALA A 196 14.34 26.07 -6.15
CA ALA A 196 15.74 26.44 -6.38
C ALA A 196 15.86 27.82 -7.03
N GLU A 197 15.00 28.13 -7.99
CA GLU A 197 15.03 29.43 -8.66
C GLU A 197 14.60 30.56 -7.74
N THR A 198 13.52 30.37 -6.97
CA THR A 198 13.06 31.34 -5.98
C THR A 198 14.16 31.60 -4.94
N ALA A 199 14.81 30.56 -4.44
CA ALA A 199 15.93 30.66 -3.52
C ALA A 199 17.10 31.49 -4.08
N LYS A 200 17.47 31.28 -5.35
CA LYS A 200 18.52 32.08 -6.02
C LYS A 200 18.12 33.56 -6.12
N VAL A 201 16.89 33.84 -6.55
CA VAL A 201 16.38 35.21 -6.68
C VAL A 201 16.33 35.90 -5.32
N THR A 202 15.85 35.21 -4.28
CA THR A 202 15.85 35.73 -2.91
C THR A 202 17.27 36.02 -2.43
N ALA A 203 18.22 35.11 -2.61
CA ALA A 203 19.61 35.32 -2.20
C ALA A 203 20.22 36.55 -2.90
N ALA A 204 20.04 36.67 -4.22
CA ALA A 204 20.52 37.84 -4.98
C ALA A 204 19.87 39.15 -4.51
N SER A 205 18.57 39.12 -4.19
CA SER A 205 17.86 40.28 -3.65
C SER A 205 18.36 40.66 -2.25
N GLN A 206 18.75 39.69 -1.42
CA GLN A 206 19.33 39.97 -0.10
C GLN A 206 20.75 40.55 -0.21
N ASP A 207 21.56 40.06 -1.16
CA ASP A 207 22.89 40.62 -1.41
C ASP A 207 22.79 42.09 -1.88
N LEU A 208 21.82 42.42 -2.73
CA LEU A 208 21.53 43.81 -3.12
C LEU A 208 20.99 44.66 -1.95
N ALA A 209 20.10 44.10 -1.13
CA ALA A 209 19.60 44.80 0.05
C ALA A 209 20.76 45.12 1.02
N HIS A 210 21.71 44.19 1.17
CA HIS A 210 22.90 44.39 2.00
C HIS A 210 23.77 45.55 1.50
N SER A 211 24.02 45.65 0.19
CA SER A 211 24.80 46.78 -0.36
C SER A 211 24.12 48.12 -0.15
N LEU A 212 22.79 48.18 -0.33
CA LEU A 212 22.01 49.41 -0.08
C LEU A 212 22.00 49.80 1.41
N MET A 213 22.05 48.81 2.32
CA MET A 213 22.16 49.09 3.76
C MET A 213 23.52 49.70 4.09
N ASP A 214 24.60 49.20 3.50
CA ASP A 214 25.95 49.72 3.72
C ASP A 214 26.08 51.17 3.22
N GLU A 215 25.52 51.48 2.05
CA GLU A 215 25.43 52.86 1.54
C GLU A 215 24.63 53.77 2.48
N LEU A 216 23.47 53.30 2.95
CA LEU A 216 22.63 54.07 3.87
C LEU A 216 23.32 54.30 5.23
N GLN A 217 24.09 53.32 5.72
CA GLN A 217 24.88 53.46 6.93
C GLN A 217 25.95 54.56 6.78
N GLU A 218 26.60 54.65 5.62
CA GLU A 218 27.57 55.70 5.32
C GLU A 218 26.89 57.09 5.30
N ASP A 219 25.74 57.22 4.63
CA ASP A 219 24.96 58.46 4.61
C ASP A 219 24.56 58.92 6.02
N VAL A 220 24.11 57.99 6.87
CA VAL A 220 23.72 58.28 8.26
C VAL A 220 24.92 58.77 9.07
N THR A 221 26.10 58.15 8.91
CA THR A 221 27.34 58.61 9.55
C THR A 221 27.76 60.00 9.05
N GLN A 222 27.56 60.32 7.76
CA GLN A 222 27.81 61.68 7.26
C GLN A 222 26.87 62.72 7.89
N ILE A 223 25.59 62.40 8.06
CA ILE A 223 24.61 63.28 8.71
C ILE A 223 25.00 63.52 10.18
N GLU A 224 25.45 62.48 10.89
CA GLU A 224 25.90 62.60 12.28
C GLU A 224 27.11 63.56 12.40
N ASN A 225 28.10 63.41 11.50
CA ASN A 225 29.26 64.29 11.43
C ASN A 225 28.87 65.75 11.13
N MET A 226 27.94 65.96 10.19
CA MET A 226 27.40 67.29 9.89
C MET A 226 26.67 67.87 11.10
N GLY A 227 25.86 67.07 11.81
CA GLY A 227 25.18 67.47 13.03
C GLY A 227 26.15 67.95 14.12
N GLY A 228 27.26 67.24 14.30
CA GLY A 228 28.34 67.64 15.21
C GLY A 228 28.98 68.97 14.84
N LEU A 229 29.27 69.19 13.56
CA LEU A 229 29.83 70.46 13.06
C LEU A 229 28.87 71.63 13.29
N ILE A 230 27.59 71.47 12.97
CA ILE A 230 26.59 72.53 13.15
C ILE A 230 26.38 72.81 14.65
N LYS A 231 26.46 71.80 15.52
CA LYS A 231 26.41 71.99 16.98
C LYS A 231 27.54 72.90 17.46
N GLY A 232 28.77 72.64 16.97
CA GLY A 232 29.91 73.51 17.22
C GLY A 232 29.71 74.95 16.74
N ILE A 233 29.12 75.14 15.55
CA ILE A 233 28.79 76.47 15.01
C ILE A 233 27.73 77.16 15.89
N ALA A 234 26.70 76.44 16.32
CA ALA A 234 25.66 76.99 17.19
C ALA A 234 26.21 77.41 18.56
N ASP A 235 27.13 76.63 19.13
CA ASP A 235 27.80 76.97 20.39
C ASP A 235 28.69 78.21 20.24
N GLN A 236 29.48 78.30 19.16
CA GLN A 236 30.27 79.50 18.84
C GLN A 236 29.39 80.72 18.59
N THR A 237 28.30 80.57 17.85
CA THR A 237 27.35 81.67 17.56
C THR A 237 26.67 82.16 18.83
N HIS A 238 26.34 81.26 19.75
CA HIS A 238 25.80 81.63 21.06
C HIS A 238 26.80 82.44 21.90
N LEU A 239 28.08 82.03 21.90
CA LEU A 239 29.15 82.78 22.56
C LEU A 239 29.39 84.15 21.91
N LEU A 240 29.36 84.24 20.58
CA LEU A 240 29.46 85.51 19.86
C LEU A 240 28.29 86.45 20.21
N GLY A 241 27.07 85.94 20.23
CA GLY A 241 25.89 86.70 20.65
C GLY A 241 25.96 87.12 22.12
N LEU A 242 26.55 86.31 23.00
CA LEU A 242 26.80 86.68 24.39
C LEU A 242 27.80 87.83 24.51
N ASN A 243 28.94 87.73 23.82
CA ASN A 243 29.96 88.78 23.80
C ASN A 243 29.40 90.09 23.23
N ALA A 244 28.62 90.02 22.15
CA ALA A 244 27.95 91.18 21.56
C ALA A 244 26.92 91.81 22.52
N ALA A 245 26.20 91.01 23.32
CA ALA A 245 25.28 91.52 24.32
C ALA A 245 25.99 92.23 25.47
N ILE A 246 27.17 91.74 25.88
CA ILE A 246 28.02 92.39 26.90
C ILE A 246 28.52 93.75 26.38
N GLU A 247 29.02 93.80 25.14
CA GLU A 247 29.52 95.03 24.53
C GLU A 247 28.40 96.06 24.33
N ALA A 248 27.21 95.59 23.90
CA ALA A 248 26.02 96.44 23.78
C ALA A 248 25.57 97.03 25.12
N ALA A 249 25.72 96.29 26.22
CA ALA A 249 25.46 96.81 27.57
C ALA A 249 26.52 97.83 28.01
N HIS A 250 27.79 97.62 27.61
CA HIS A 250 28.90 98.56 27.88
C HIS A 250 28.73 99.90 27.17
N ALA A 251 28.19 99.90 25.94
CA ALA A 251 27.93 101.10 25.15
C ALA A 251 26.71 101.94 25.62
N GLY A 252 26.00 101.50 26.66
CA GLY A 252 24.88 102.25 27.25
C GLY A 252 23.75 102.54 26.26
N ASP A 253 23.30 103.81 26.20
CA ASP A 253 22.18 104.23 25.35
C ASP A 253 22.41 104.03 23.85
N SER A 254 23.67 104.09 23.41
CA SER A 254 24.11 103.88 22.02
C SER A 254 24.10 102.40 21.61
N GLY A 255 24.14 101.47 22.58
CA GLY A 255 24.19 100.03 22.36
C GLY A 255 22.83 99.33 22.26
N ARG A 256 21.71 100.03 22.53
CA ARG A 256 20.36 99.42 22.61
C ARG A 256 19.95 98.65 21.36
N GLY A 257 20.22 99.18 20.17
CA GLY A 257 19.92 98.47 18.91
C GLY A 257 20.75 97.20 18.73
N PHE A 258 22.04 97.25 19.11
CA PHE A 258 22.94 96.10 19.09
C PHE A 258 22.54 95.02 20.11
N ALA A 259 22.03 95.41 21.28
CA ALA A 259 21.57 94.47 22.30
C ALA A 259 20.40 93.60 21.80
N VAL A 260 19.48 94.17 21.00
CA VAL A 260 18.37 93.42 20.37
C VAL A 260 18.90 92.40 19.39
N VAL A 261 19.84 92.79 18.51
CA VAL A 261 20.46 91.88 17.53
C VAL A 261 21.22 90.76 18.22
N ALA A 262 21.99 91.07 19.26
CA ALA A 262 22.72 90.08 20.05
C ALA A 262 21.78 89.06 20.73
N GLY A 263 20.64 89.52 21.25
CA GLY A 263 19.57 88.67 21.78
C GLY A 263 18.97 87.73 20.72
N GLU A 264 18.74 88.23 19.51
CA GLU A 264 18.20 87.44 18.40
C GLU A 264 19.21 86.39 17.91
N VAL A 265 20.50 86.73 17.81
CA VAL A 265 21.58 85.78 17.48
C VAL A 265 21.67 84.66 18.52
N ARG A 266 21.54 84.98 19.82
CA ARG A 266 21.53 83.96 20.88
C ARG A 266 20.31 83.05 20.81
N LYS A 267 19.13 83.58 20.49
CA LYS A 267 17.91 82.78 20.29
C LYS A 267 18.06 81.87 19.07
N LEU A 268 18.57 82.38 17.96
CA LEU A 268 18.81 81.59 16.75
C LEU A 268 19.78 80.44 17.02
N ALA A 269 20.89 80.72 17.73
CA ALA A 269 21.85 79.70 18.13
C ALA A 269 21.25 78.64 19.08
N ALA A 270 20.34 79.03 19.98
CA ALA A 270 19.63 78.10 20.85
C ALA A 270 18.64 77.23 20.07
N HIS A 271 17.86 77.82 19.15
CA HIS A 271 16.96 77.08 18.26
C HIS A 271 17.74 76.11 17.35
N SER A 272 18.91 76.50 16.84
CA SER A 272 19.77 75.58 16.07
C SER A 272 20.21 74.37 16.91
N ARG A 273 20.51 74.56 18.20
CA ARG A 273 20.86 73.45 19.10
C ARG A 273 19.69 72.48 19.32
N GLU A 274 18.50 73.00 19.60
CA GLU A 274 17.30 72.19 19.80
C GLU A 274 16.93 71.39 18.54
N ALA A 275 17.04 72.01 17.37
CA ALA A 275 16.85 71.33 16.08
C ALA A 275 17.88 70.21 15.87
N LEU A 276 19.14 70.41 16.27
CA LEU A 276 20.19 69.40 16.16
C LEU A 276 20.00 68.22 17.12
N GLU A 277 19.53 68.46 18.35
CA GLU A 277 19.17 67.38 19.28
C GLU A 277 18.07 66.50 18.67
N THR A 278 17.05 67.12 18.07
CA THR A 278 16.01 66.39 17.36
C THR A 278 16.55 65.56 16.19
N ILE A 279 17.51 66.11 15.41
CA ILE A 279 18.17 65.38 14.32
C ILE A 279 18.99 64.20 14.86
N GLN A 280 19.76 64.40 15.93
CA GLN A 280 20.55 63.34 16.56
C GLN A 280 19.68 62.19 17.06
N ASP A 281 18.54 62.49 17.70
CA ASP A 281 17.57 61.48 18.13
C ASP A 281 17.01 60.68 16.95
N LYS A 282 16.70 61.35 15.83
CA LYS A 282 16.21 60.68 14.62
C LYS A 282 17.27 59.81 13.96
N VAL A 283 18.51 60.28 13.88
CA VAL A 283 19.67 59.55 13.34
C VAL A 283 19.95 58.29 14.17
N SER A 284 19.98 58.41 15.49
CA SER A 284 20.14 57.26 16.39
C SER A 284 19.01 56.24 16.19
N GLY A 285 17.76 56.71 16.05
CA GLY A 285 16.62 55.84 15.74
C GLY A 285 16.73 55.13 14.37
N ILE A 286 17.36 55.75 13.37
CA ILE A 286 17.62 55.13 12.07
C ILE A 286 18.70 54.05 12.20
N MET A 287 19.79 54.31 12.93
CA MET A 287 20.85 53.32 13.16
C MET A 287 20.35 52.03 13.80
N VAL A 288 19.51 52.13 14.84
CA VAL A 288 18.91 50.95 15.48
C VAL A 288 18.05 50.14 14.50
N ARG A 289 17.31 50.82 13.61
CA ARG A 289 16.51 50.14 12.57
C ARG A 289 17.39 49.50 11.51
N LEU A 290 18.48 50.14 11.11
CA LEU A 290 19.46 49.61 10.17
C LEU A 290 20.07 48.30 10.68
N GLU A 291 20.52 48.25 11.93
CA GLU A 291 21.05 47.03 12.54
C GLU A 291 20.03 45.88 12.51
N SER A 292 18.76 46.17 12.84
CA SER A 292 17.70 45.18 12.81
C SER A 292 17.46 44.61 11.41
N VAL A 293 17.41 45.47 10.39
CA VAL A 293 17.20 45.03 9.00
C VAL A 293 18.43 44.28 8.48
N GLN A 294 19.65 44.70 8.84
CA GLN A 294 20.88 44.00 8.45
C GLN A 294 20.91 42.57 9.01
N GLN A 295 20.44 42.37 10.25
CA GLN A 295 20.29 41.04 10.83
C GLN A 295 19.25 40.19 10.07
N GLU A 296 18.08 40.76 9.78
CA GLU A 296 17.01 40.07 9.05
C GLU A 296 17.44 39.67 7.62
N THR A 297 18.15 40.55 6.92
CA THR A 297 18.72 40.29 5.59
C THR A 297 19.72 39.14 5.61
N ARG A 298 20.62 39.09 6.62
CA ARG A 298 21.57 37.98 6.78
C ARG A 298 20.85 36.66 7.03
N GLN A 299 19.85 36.64 7.91
CA GLN A 299 19.06 35.43 8.18
C GLN A 299 18.34 34.95 6.92
N THR A 300 17.71 35.87 6.19
CA THR A 300 16.99 35.56 4.94
C THR A 300 17.93 34.98 3.88
N SER A 301 19.15 35.51 3.74
CA SER A 301 20.16 34.98 2.82
C SER A 301 20.59 33.54 3.19
N VAL A 302 20.78 33.26 4.48
CA VAL A 302 21.09 31.89 4.96
C VAL A 302 19.94 30.93 4.66
N HIS A 303 18.69 31.33 4.93
CA HIS A 303 17.52 30.51 4.62
C HIS A 303 17.37 30.23 3.13
N ALA A 304 17.58 31.24 2.29
CA ALA A 304 17.55 31.08 0.83
C ALA A 304 18.60 30.07 0.34
N ARG A 305 19.83 30.13 0.85
CA ARG A 305 20.89 29.16 0.48
C ARG A 305 20.55 27.73 0.91
N ALA A 306 20.08 27.55 2.15
CA ALA A 306 19.64 26.24 2.65
C ALA A 306 18.46 25.67 1.82
N GLN A 307 17.55 26.54 1.37
CA GLN A 307 16.43 26.15 0.51
C GLN A 307 16.88 25.71 -0.89
N ALA A 308 17.92 26.35 -1.45
CA ALA A 308 18.53 25.93 -2.71
C ALA A 308 19.21 24.55 -2.59
N GLU A 309 19.96 24.31 -1.51
CA GLU A 309 20.59 23.01 -1.23
C GLU A 309 19.53 21.91 -1.06
N SER A 310 18.49 22.17 -0.27
CA SER A 310 17.39 21.22 -0.06
C SER A 310 16.66 20.86 -1.37
N SER A 311 16.51 21.83 -2.29
CA SER A 311 15.94 21.55 -3.61
C SER A 311 16.84 20.65 -4.46
N GLN A 312 18.17 20.81 -4.39
CA GLN A 312 19.09 19.92 -5.09
C GLN A 312 19.02 18.48 -4.56
N GLU A 313 18.91 18.32 -3.24
CA GLU A 313 18.69 17.00 -2.63
C GLU A 313 17.37 16.38 -3.07
N LEU A 314 16.28 17.18 -3.10
CA LEU A 314 14.98 16.72 -3.57
C LEU A 314 15.03 16.26 -5.03
N ALA A 315 15.74 16.99 -5.91
CA ALA A 315 15.94 16.58 -7.29
C ALA A 315 16.74 15.26 -7.42
N ALA A 316 17.73 15.02 -6.56
CA ALA A 316 18.46 13.75 -6.52
C ALA A 316 17.58 12.59 -6.02
N PHE A 317 16.71 12.85 -5.03
CA PHE A 317 15.74 11.89 -4.54
C PHE A 317 14.71 11.51 -5.62
N VAL A 318 14.20 12.49 -6.37
CA VAL A 318 13.30 12.27 -7.51
C VAL A 318 13.90 11.32 -8.54
N LYS A 319 15.18 11.48 -8.91
CA LYS A 319 15.88 10.55 -9.82
C LYS A 319 15.95 9.11 -9.28
N THR A 320 16.06 8.97 -7.96
CA THR A 320 16.08 7.65 -7.32
C THR A 320 14.70 6.97 -7.42
N ILE A 321 13.62 7.73 -7.21
CA ILE A 321 12.25 7.23 -7.38
C ILE A 321 11.97 6.90 -8.85
N GLU A 322 12.45 7.72 -9.79
CA GLU A 322 12.32 7.44 -11.23
C GLU A 322 12.94 6.09 -11.60
N LYS A 323 14.14 5.81 -11.10
CA LYS A 323 14.76 4.49 -11.28
C LYS A 323 13.93 3.35 -10.70
N LEU A 324 13.44 3.49 -9.47
CA LEU A 324 12.59 2.46 -8.84
C LEU A 324 11.29 2.21 -9.63
N THR A 325 10.71 3.27 -10.19
CA THR A 325 9.51 3.19 -11.03
C THR A 325 9.79 2.42 -12.32
N LEU A 326 10.97 2.62 -12.92
CA LEU A 326 11.42 1.84 -14.08
C LEU A 326 11.66 0.37 -13.74
N ASP A 327 12.34 0.08 -12.63
CA ASP A 327 12.59 -1.28 -12.16
C ASP A 327 11.24 -2.03 -11.91
N LEU A 328 10.26 -1.32 -11.33
CA LEU A 328 8.89 -1.84 -11.15
C LEU A 328 8.20 -2.16 -12.48
N ALA A 329 8.33 -1.29 -13.49
CA ALA A 329 7.78 -1.52 -14.81
C ALA A 329 8.47 -2.68 -15.55
N GLU A 330 9.76 -2.90 -15.31
CA GLU A 330 10.52 -4.01 -15.90
C GLU A 330 10.08 -5.36 -15.32
N ILE A 331 9.82 -5.43 -14.01
CA ILE A 331 9.25 -6.63 -13.36
C ILE A 331 7.89 -7.01 -13.98
N GLN A 332 7.08 -6.04 -14.41
CA GLN A 332 5.81 -6.30 -15.07
C GLN A 332 5.98 -6.90 -16.47
N ASN A 333 7.01 -6.52 -17.22
CA ASN A 333 7.23 -6.97 -18.61
C ASN A 333 7.93 -8.33 -18.72
N HIS A 334 8.54 -8.81 -17.64
CA HIS A 334 9.32 -10.07 -17.61
C HIS A 334 8.56 -11.28 -17.04
N GLN A 335 7.24 -11.21 -16.86
CA GLN A 335 6.40 -12.33 -16.43
C GLN A 335 5.19 -12.53 -17.34
#